data_AF-A0A6H0RXU7-F1
#
_entry.id   AF-A0A6H0RXU7-F1
#
_cell.length_a   1.000
_cell.length_b   1.000
_cell.length_c   1.000
_cell.angle_alpha   90.00
_cell.angle_beta   90.00
_cell.angle_gamma   90.00
#
_symmetry.space_group_name_H-M   'P 1'
#
loop_
_entity.id
_entity.type
_entity.pdbx_description
1 polymer ?
#
loop_
_entity_poly.entity_id
_entity_poly.type
_entity_poly.pdbx_seq_one_letter_code
_entity_poly.pdbx_strand_id
1 'polypeptide(L)'
;MEDLAEDEAAVPDVRVVASAVSAKRSLAVEVGDNGCVVGVRLLSDVVRRWDAYTLGDRVVAVADVAHDRYLSNQPNIDGHYPDPKDVAAAELKLNF
;
A
#
# COMPACT_ATOMS: atom_id res chain seq x y z
N MET A 1 -28.16 -25.77 -18.71
CA MET A 1 -27.65 -24.39 -18.67
C MET A 1 -27.69 -24.03 -17.21
N GLU A 2 -26.63 -24.40 -16.49
CA GLU A 2 -26.51 -24.14 -15.05
C GLU A 2 -26.15 -22.66 -14.89
N ASP A 3 -27.04 -21.92 -14.23
CA ASP A 3 -26.79 -20.56 -13.75
C ASP A 3 -25.64 -20.62 -12.74
N LEU A 4 -24.45 -20.24 -13.19
CA LEU A 4 -23.37 -19.81 -12.32
C LEU A 4 -23.76 -18.44 -11.78
N ALA A 5 -24.64 -18.42 -10.77
CA ALA A 5 -24.77 -17.27 -9.90
C ALA A 5 -23.40 -17.09 -9.24
N GLU A 6 -22.63 -16.14 -9.76
CA GLU A 6 -21.44 -15.64 -9.09
C GLU A 6 -21.89 -15.17 -7.71
N ASP A 7 -21.52 -15.95 -6.70
CA ASP A 7 -21.56 -15.57 -5.31
C ASP A 7 -20.66 -14.33 -5.19
N GLU A 8 -21.24 -13.15 -5.40
CA GLU A 8 -20.68 -11.87 -5.01
C GLU A 8 -20.55 -11.92 -3.48
N ALA A 9 -19.53 -12.66 -3.00
CA ALA A 9 -19.09 -12.61 -1.64
C ALA A 9 -18.84 -11.14 -1.36
N ALA A 10 -19.78 -10.51 -0.64
CA ALA A 10 -19.78 -9.09 -0.38
C ALA A 10 -18.39 -8.70 0.10
N VAL A 11 -17.62 -8.03 -0.75
CA VAL A 11 -16.29 -7.57 -0.40
C VAL A 11 -16.53 -6.63 0.79
N PRO A 12 -16.05 -6.97 2.00
CA PRO A 12 -16.30 -6.12 3.15
C PRO A 12 -15.82 -4.71 2.81
N ASP A 13 -16.56 -3.70 3.23
CA ASP A 13 -16.17 -2.30 3.00
C ASP A 13 -14.88 -2.06 3.82
N VAL A 14 -13.73 -2.19 3.15
CA VAL A 14 -12.43 -2.05 3.79
C VAL A 14 -12.05 -0.58 3.78
N ARG A 15 -12.11 0.02 4.98
CA ARG A 15 -11.73 1.43 5.15
C ARG A 15 -10.22 1.60 5.00
N VAL A 16 -9.81 2.27 3.93
CA VAL A 16 -8.42 2.72 3.75
C VAL A 16 -8.16 3.93 4.65
N VAL A 17 -7.11 3.85 5.47
CA VAL A 17 -6.71 4.92 6.41
C VAL A 17 -5.32 5.48 6.12
N ALA A 18 -4.50 4.76 5.36
CA ALA A 18 -3.22 5.22 4.86
C ALA A 18 -2.95 4.63 3.48
N SER A 19 -2.14 5.32 2.69
CA SER A 19 -1.68 4.83 1.39
C SER A 19 -0.30 5.39 1.10
N ALA A 20 0.46 4.73 0.23
CA ALA A 20 1.71 5.26 -0.30
C ALA A 20 1.83 4.97 -1.79
N VAL A 21 2.61 5.79 -2.49
CA VAL A 21 2.83 5.70 -3.94
C VAL A 21 4.30 5.90 -4.27
N SER A 22 4.82 5.12 -5.20
CA SER A 22 6.20 5.31 -5.68
C SER A 22 6.35 6.68 -6.36
N ALA A 23 7.55 7.25 -6.36
CA ALA A 23 7.80 8.60 -6.88
C ALA A 23 7.44 8.75 -8.37
N LYS A 24 7.60 7.69 -9.18
CA LYS A 24 7.18 7.69 -10.60
C LYS A 24 5.75 7.20 -10.81
N ARG A 25 4.99 7.00 -9.72
CA ARG A 25 3.60 6.55 -9.72
C ARG A 25 3.41 5.27 -10.51
N SER A 26 4.31 4.31 -10.34
CA SER A 26 4.21 2.99 -10.97
C SER A 26 3.43 2.01 -10.11
N LEU A 27 3.46 2.19 -8.78
CA LEU A 27 2.79 1.34 -7.80
C LEU A 27 2.24 2.17 -6.64
N ALA A 28 1.07 1.79 -6.12
CA ALA A 28 0.54 2.29 -4.87
C ALA A 28 0.05 1.15 -3.97
N VAL A 29 0.13 1.34 -2.66
CA VAL A 29 -0.34 0.41 -1.64
C VAL A 29 -1.30 1.13 -0.70
N GLU A 30 -2.36 0.44 -0.29
CA GLU A 30 -3.39 0.91 0.63
C GLU A 30 -3.37 0.07 1.90
N VAL A 31 -3.48 0.75 3.05
CA VAL A 31 -3.47 0.15 4.38
C VAL A 31 -4.80 0.43 5.08
N GLY A 32 -5.37 -0.63 5.66
CA GLY A 32 -6.62 -0.62 6.42
C GLY A 32 -6.45 -0.12 7.85
N ASP A 33 -7.57 0.00 8.56
CA ASP A 33 -7.60 0.48 9.95
C ASP A 33 -6.89 -0.43 10.97
N ASN A 34 -6.65 -1.69 10.61
CA ASN A 34 -5.83 -2.64 11.37
C ASN A 34 -4.32 -2.52 11.10
N GLY A 35 -3.90 -1.60 10.23
CA GLY A 35 -2.49 -1.43 9.83
C GLY A 35 -1.99 -2.46 8.81
N CYS A 36 -2.84 -3.37 8.32
CA CYS A 36 -2.48 -4.34 7.29
C CYS A 36 -2.70 -3.77 5.88
N VAL A 37 -1.96 -4.31 4.90
CA VAL A 37 -2.20 -4.02 3.49
C VAL A 37 -3.53 -4.59 3.05
N VAL A 38 -4.35 -3.76 2.40
CA VAL A 38 -5.69 -4.12 1.92
C VAL A 38 -5.84 -3.97 0.41
N GLY A 39 -4.88 -3.31 -0.24
CA GLY A 39 -4.89 -3.13 -1.69
C GLY A 39 -3.50 -2.81 -2.25
N VAL A 40 -3.22 -3.34 -3.44
CA VAL A 40 -2.05 -3.00 -4.24
C VAL A 40 -2.53 -2.59 -5.63
N ARG A 41 -2.13 -1.41 -6.08
CA ARG A 41 -2.50 -0.86 -7.40
C ARG A 41 -1.27 -0.72 -8.27
N LEU A 42 -1.30 -1.39 -9.43
CA LEU A 42 -0.29 -1.25 -10.47
C LEU A 42 -0.73 -0.13 -11.41
N LEU A 43 0.00 0.99 -11.41
CA LEU A 43 -0.43 2.24 -12.04
C LEU A 43 0.26 2.51 -13.38
N SER A 44 1.34 1.80 -13.69
CA SER A 44 2.12 1.99 -14.92
C SER A 44 2.50 0.66 -15.56
N ASP A 45 2.51 0.62 -16.90
CA ASP A 45 2.89 -0.56 -17.66
C ASP A 45 4.36 -0.96 -17.50
N VAL A 46 5.21 -0.08 -16.94
CA VAL A 46 6.60 -0.45 -16.60
C VAL A 46 6.66 -1.65 -15.66
N VAL A 47 5.64 -1.81 -14.82
CA VAL A 47 5.52 -2.91 -13.85
C VAL A 47 5.45 -4.28 -14.56
N ARG A 48 4.87 -4.34 -15.77
CA ARG A 48 4.76 -5.58 -16.56
C ARG A 48 6.12 -6.12 -17.02
N ARG A 49 7.17 -5.29 -16.98
CA ARG A 49 8.54 -5.68 -17.35
C ARG A 49 9.36 -6.18 -16.16
N TRP A 50 8.82 -6.09 -14.96
CA TRP A 50 9.51 -6.56 -13.77
C TRP A 50 9.27 -8.06 -13.62
N ASP A 51 10.30 -8.77 -13.19
CA ASP A 51 10.15 -10.13 -12.70
C ASP A 51 9.39 -10.14 -11.37
N ALA A 52 8.88 -11.31 -10.97
CA ALA A 52 8.07 -11.46 -9.78
C ALA A 52 8.80 -11.08 -8.49
N TYR A 53 10.12 -11.29 -8.43
CA TYR A 53 10.93 -10.91 -7.27
C TYR A 53 11.03 -9.38 -7.16
N THR A 54 11.38 -8.71 -8.26
CA THR A 54 11.43 -7.24 -8.32
C THR A 54 10.07 -6.61 -8.01
N LEU A 55 8.97 -7.21 -8.49
CA LEU A 55 7.63 -6.76 -8.18
C LEU A 55 7.33 -6.88 -6.68
N GLY A 56 7.60 -8.05 -6.09
CA GLY A 56 7.36 -8.31 -4.66
C GLY A 56 8.15 -7.36 -3.77
N ASP A 57 9.45 -7.20 -4.03
CA ASP A 57 10.33 -6.30 -3.29
C ASP A 57 9.84 -4.85 -3.30
N ARG A 58 9.42 -4.36 -4.48
CA ARG A 58 8.88 -2.99 -4.63
C ARG A 58 7.52 -2.80 -3.98
N VAL A 59 6.67 -3.83 -4.00
CA VAL A 59 5.39 -3.81 -3.28
C VAL A 59 5.63 -3.70 -1.77
N VAL A 60 6.55 -4.50 -1.23
CA VAL A 60 6.92 -4.44 0.19
C VAL A 60 7.47 -3.07 0.56
N ALA A 61 8.38 -2.50 -0.25
CA ALA A 61 8.93 -1.18 0.02
C ALA A 61 7.87 -0.06 0.05
N VAL A 62 6.84 -0.12 -0.80
CA VAL A 62 5.72 0.84 -0.77
C VAL A 62 4.78 0.54 0.39
N ALA A 63 4.57 -0.73 0.73
CA ALA A 63 3.75 -1.15 1.86
C ALA A 63 4.34 -0.69 3.20
N ASP A 64 5.66 -0.78 3.37
CA ASP A 64 6.36 -0.29 4.56
C ASP A 64 6.11 1.20 4.76
N VAL A 65 6.22 2.01 3.71
CA VAL A 65 5.93 3.46 3.78
C VAL A 65 4.45 3.72 4.08
N ALA A 66 3.53 2.94 3.50
CA ALA A 66 2.10 3.08 3.81
C ALA A 66 1.79 2.70 5.27
N HIS A 67 2.48 1.70 5.82
CA HIS A 67 2.37 1.30 7.21
C HIS A 67 2.98 2.34 8.16
N ASP A 68 4.16 2.87 7.85
CA ASP A 68 4.78 3.97 8.60
C ASP A 68 3.88 5.20 8.62
N ARG A 69 3.20 5.49 7.51
CA ARG A 69 2.18 6.54 7.43
C ARG A 69 1.01 6.26 8.36
N TYR A 70 0.50 5.03 8.36
CA TYR A 70 -0.53 4.61 9.30
C TYR A 70 -0.10 4.85 10.75
N LEU A 71 1.11 4.41 11.15
CA LEU A 71 1.65 4.62 12.49
C LEU A 71 1.83 6.11 12.81
N SER A 72 2.35 6.91 11.88
CA SER A 72 2.55 8.36 12.07
C SER A 72 1.25 9.13 12.29
N ASN A 73 0.12 8.59 11.80
CA ASN A 73 -1.21 9.19 11.96
C ASN A 73 -1.89 8.78 13.30
N GLN A 74 -1.36 7.79 14.02
CA GLN A 74 -1.92 7.36 15.29
C GLN A 74 -1.51 8.30 16.42
N PRO A 75 -2.32 8.44 17.49
CA PRO A 75 -1.88 9.11 18.70
C PRO A 75 -0.61 8.42 19.22
N ASN A 76 0.48 9.17 19.35
CA ASN A 76 1.78 8.63 19.74
C ASN A 76 1.81 8.36 21.25
N ILE A 77 1.23 7.23 21.66
CA ILE A 77 1.06 6.87 23.09
C ILE A 77 2.42 6.58 23.75
N ASP A 78 3.36 6.00 23.00
CA ASP A 78 4.64 5.51 23.53
C ASP A 78 5.89 6.20 22.93
N GLY A 79 5.71 7.24 22.10
CA GLY A 79 6.80 8.05 21.56
C GLY A 79 7.54 7.48 20.34
N HIS A 80 7.21 6.27 19.88
CA HIS A 80 8.02 5.51 18.91
C HIS A 80 7.50 5.53 17.46
N TYR A 81 6.44 6.28 17.14
CA TYR A 81 5.96 6.34 15.75
C TYR A 81 6.81 7.24 14.84
N PRO A 82 6.88 6.91 13.54
CA PRO A 82 7.62 7.73 12.56
C PRO A 82 7.12 9.17 12.48
N ASP A 83 8.01 10.13 12.26
CA ASP A 83 7.64 11.52 11.96
C ASP A 83 7.06 11.60 10.54
N PRO A 84 5.94 12.31 10.30
CA PRO A 84 5.37 12.48 8.96
C PRO A 84 6.34 12.97 7.89
N LYS A 85 7.33 13.80 8.25
CA LYS A 85 8.37 14.28 7.33
C LYS A 85 9.32 13.16 6.90
N ASP A 86 9.66 12.26 7.81
CA ASP A 86 10.52 11.12 7.51
C ASP A 86 9.80 10.13 6.61
N VAL A 87 8.51 9.89 6.85
CA VAL A 87 7.65 9.06 5.98
C VAL A 87 7.57 9.66 4.57
N ALA A 88 7.36 10.97 4.44
CA ALA A 88 7.34 11.64 3.14
C ALA A 88 8.70 11.56 2.42
N ALA A 89 9.82 11.70 3.14
CA ALA A 89 11.16 11.54 2.59
C ALA A 89 11.44 10.10 2.15
N ALA A 90 10.95 9.10 2.89
CA ALA A 90 11.05 7.69 2.53
C ALA A 90 10.25 7.39 1.25
N GLU A 91 9.03 7.90 1.13
CA GLU A 91 8.20 7.75 -0.07
C GLU A 91 8.90 8.28 -1.33
N LEU A 92 9.55 9.45 -1.24
CA LEU A 92 10.29 10.03 -2.36
C LEU A 92 11.51 9.19 -2.79
N LYS A 93 12.06 8.34 -1.92
CA LYS A 93 13.16 7.43 -2.27
C LYS A 93 12.70 6.23 -3.10
N LEU A 94 11.39 5.95 -3.18
CA LEU A 94 10.81 4.88 -3.99
C LEU A 94 10.80 5.28 -5.48
N ASN A 95 11.98 5.41 -6.08
CA ASN A 95 12.20 6.04 -7.38
C ASN A 95 12.05 5.09 -8.58
N PHE A 96 10.88 4.48 -8.70
CA PHE A 96 10.56 3.52 -9.77
C PHE A 96 9.16 3.68 -10.32
#